data_AF-A0A356AMU0-F1
#
_entry.id   AF-A0A356AMU0-F1
#
_cell.length_a   1.000
_cell.length_b   1.000
_cell.length_c   1.000
_cell.angle_alpha   90.00
_cell.angle_beta   90.00
_cell.angle_gamma   90.00
#
_symmetry.space_group_name_H-M   'P 1'
#
loop_
_entity.id
_entity.type
_entity.pdbx_description
1 polymer ?
#
loop_
_entity_poly.entity_id
_entity_poly.type
_entity_poly.pdbx_seq_one_letter_code
_entity_poly.pdbx_strand_id
1 'polypeptide(L)'
;QIFARLEKTFGVMERSASRALETPLSSVGGLITGVSSHQNAYAQSGRTFCGAALNRLMALALSCSEVNASMGKICAAPTAGACGIVPAVLIVVR
;
A
#
# COMPACT_ATOMS: atom_id res chain seq x y z
N GLN A 1 13.42 -16.11 17.64
CA GLN A 1 13.99 -15.81 16.30
C GLN A 1 12.90 -15.58 15.23
N ILE A 2 11.90 -16.47 15.09
CA ILE A 2 10.83 -16.34 14.07
C ILE A 2 10.04 -15.03 14.20
N PHE A 3 9.51 -14.71 15.38
CA PHE A 3 8.74 -13.49 15.60
C PHE A 3 9.53 -12.20 15.30
N ALA A 4 10.80 -12.15 15.68
CA ALA A 4 11.66 -11.00 15.35
C ALA A 4 11.85 -10.81 13.83
N ARG A 5 11.91 -11.91 13.07
CA ARG A 5 11.95 -11.86 11.61
C ARG A 5 10.62 -11.38 11.03
N LEU A 6 9.49 -11.88 11.55
CA LEU A 6 8.16 -11.44 11.13
C LEU A 6 7.95 -9.95 11.38
N GLU A 7 8.39 -9.45 12.54
CA GLU A 7 8.33 -8.02 12.88
C GLU A 7 9.12 -7.17 11.87
N LYS A 8 10.35 -7.59 11.55
CA LYS A 8 11.18 -6.91 10.55
C LYS A 8 10.54 -6.90 9.16
N THR A 9 9.92 -8.02 8.77
CA THR A 9 9.20 -8.15 7.50
C THR A 9 7.97 -7.25 7.48
N PHE A 10 7.19 -7.25 8.56
CA PHE A 10 6.00 -6.41 8.69
C PHE A 10 6.37 -4.92 8.63
N GLY A 11 7.47 -4.49 9.26
CA GLY A 11 7.95 -3.11 9.10
C GLY A 11 8.31 -2.74 7.66
N VAL A 12 8.74 -3.69 6.81
CA VAL A 12 8.91 -3.42 5.36
C VAL A 12 7.55 -3.24 4.70
N MET A 13 6.59 -4.10 5.02
CA MET A 13 5.21 -4.04 4.52
C MET A 13 4.53 -2.70 4.86
N GLU A 14 4.66 -2.23 6.10
CA GLU A 14 4.10 -0.95 6.56
C GLU A 14 4.70 0.23 5.80
N ARG A 15 6.03 0.26 5.65
CA ARG A 15 6.70 1.32 4.89
C ARG A 15 6.28 1.31 3.43
N SER A 16 6.15 0.15 2.79
CA SER A 16 5.69 0.11 1.39
C SER A 16 4.22 0.52 1.26
N ALA A 17 3.38 0.21 2.24
CA ALA A 17 1.95 0.54 2.21
C ALA A 17 1.68 2.04 2.44
N SER A 18 2.53 2.75 3.20
CA SER A 18 2.34 4.17 3.47
C SER A 18 3.05 5.11 2.49
N ARG A 19 4.11 4.65 1.81
CA ARG A 19 5.04 5.51 1.08
C ARG A 19 4.42 6.37 -0.04
N ALA A 20 3.43 5.87 -0.77
CA ALA A 20 2.84 6.59 -1.90
C ALA A 20 1.48 7.25 -1.59
N LEU A 21 1.01 7.19 -0.34
CA LEU A 21 -0.32 7.69 0.05
C LEU A 21 -0.49 9.21 -0.07
N GLU A 22 0.59 9.97 0.01
CA GLU A 22 0.56 11.44 -0.09
C GLU A 22 1.41 11.90 -1.27
N THR A 23 2.61 11.33 -1.41
CA THR A 23 3.56 11.68 -2.46
C THR A 23 3.61 10.58 -3.52
N PRO A 24 3.11 10.83 -4.75
CA PRO A 24 3.22 9.89 -5.86
C PRO A 24 4.66 9.50 -6.16
N LEU A 25 4.86 8.26 -6.60
CA LEU A 25 6.16 7.75 -7.05
C LEU A 25 6.18 7.61 -8.56
N SER A 26 7.28 8.05 -9.17
CA SER A 26 7.45 7.90 -10.62
C SER A 26 7.65 6.42 -10.98
N SER A 27 6.81 5.88 -11.86
CA SER A 27 6.93 4.53 -12.42
C SER A 27 7.31 4.56 -13.90
N VAL A 28 7.93 3.49 -14.40
CA VAL A 28 8.19 3.33 -15.84
C VAL A 28 6.86 3.33 -16.59
N GLY A 29 6.72 4.19 -17.59
CA GLY A 29 5.49 4.35 -18.38
C GLY A 29 4.33 5.09 -17.70
N GLY A 30 4.48 5.51 -16.43
CA GLY A 30 3.50 6.36 -15.74
C GLY A 30 2.12 5.73 -15.46
N LEU A 31 1.95 4.43 -15.69
CA LEU A 31 0.65 3.75 -15.56
C LEU A 31 0.20 3.57 -14.10
N ILE A 32 1.14 3.50 -13.15
CA ILE A 32 0.87 3.28 -11.72
C ILE A 32 1.53 4.40 -10.92
N THR A 33 1.17 5.64 -11.24
CA THR A 33 1.66 6.85 -10.57
C THR A 33 0.47 7.62 -9.98
N GLY A 34 0.49 7.91 -8.68
CA GLY A 34 -0.50 8.75 -7.99
C GLY A 34 -1.86 8.09 -7.71
N VAL A 35 -2.04 6.83 -8.13
CA VAL A 35 -3.31 6.08 -7.95
C VAL A 35 -3.61 5.90 -6.46
N SER A 36 -2.59 5.62 -5.67
CA SER A 36 -2.72 5.42 -4.22
C SER A 36 -3.07 6.72 -3.47
N SER A 37 -2.44 7.84 -3.84
CA SER A 37 -2.73 9.16 -3.29
C SER A 37 -4.16 9.62 -3.59
N HIS A 38 -4.62 9.46 -4.84
CA HIS A 38 -5.99 9.79 -5.22
C HIS A 38 -7.02 8.95 -4.43
N GLN A 39 -6.75 7.65 -4.28
CA GLN A 39 -7.63 6.76 -3.51
C GLN A 39 -7.62 7.10 -2.00
N ASN A 40 -6.48 7.51 -1.45
CA ASN A 40 -6.37 7.97 -0.06
C ASN A 40 -7.18 9.25 0.17
N ALA A 41 -7.10 10.22 -0.75
CA ALA A 41 -7.92 11.43 -0.69
C ALA A 41 -9.42 11.11 -0.77
N TYR A 42 -9.81 10.17 -1.63
CA TYR A 42 -11.21 9.70 -1.70
C TYR A 42 -11.64 9.07 -0.37
N ALA A 43 -10.80 8.24 0.25
CA ALA A 43 -11.06 7.64 1.56
C ALA A 43 -11.33 8.69 2.66
N GLN A 44 -10.64 9.83 2.61
CA GLN A 44 -10.75 10.93 3.58
C GLN A 44 -11.90 11.91 3.27
N SER A 45 -12.50 11.83 2.08
CA SER A 45 -13.51 12.79 1.62
C SER A 45 -14.85 12.75 2.37
N GLY A 46 -15.09 11.72 3.18
CA GLY A 46 -16.38 11.48 3.84
C GLY A 46 -17.53 11.07 2.90
N ARG A 47 -17.30 11.00 1.59
CA ARG A 47 -18.31 10.71 0.55
C ARG A 47 -18.08 9.37 -0.16
N THR A 48 -17.53 8.41 0.56
CA THR A 48 -17.17 7.10 0.01
C THR A 48 -18.38 6.18 -0.10
N PHE A 49 -18.48 5.40 -1.19
CA PHE A 49 -19.58 4.44 -1.36
C PHE A 49 -19.49 3.26 -0.37
N CYS A 50 -18.30 2.67 -0.22
CA CYS A 50 -18.06 1.51 0.65
C CYS A 50 -17.55 1.88 2.06
N GLY A 51 -17.60 3.15 2.46
CA GLY A 51 -17.05 3.62 3.74
C GLY A 51 -15.52 3.83 3.74
N ALA A 52 -15.04 4.62 4.70
CA ALA A 52 -13.65 5.08 4.76
C ALA A 52 -12.65 3.94 4.97
N ALA A 53 -13.00 2.91 5.75
CA ALA A 53 -12.10 1.79 6.07
C ALA A 53 -11.71 0.98 4.82
N LEU A 54 -12.69 0.59 4.00
CA LEU A 54 -12.43 -0.14 2.75
C LEU A 54 -11.65 0.72 1.74
N ASN A 55 -11.94 2.01 1.67
CA ASN A 55 -11.22 2.91 0.77
C ASN A 55 -9.77 3.14 1.22
N ARG A 56 -9.51 3.21 2.53
CA ARG A 56 -8.17 3.24 3.10
C ARG A 56 -7.40 1.94 2.84
N LEU A 57 -8.06 0.79 2.95
CA LEU A 57 -7.48 -0.51 2.59
C LEU A 57 -7.02 -0.52 1.12
N MET A 58 -7.89 -0.07 0.20
CA MET A 58 -7.54 0.06 -1.22
C MET A 58 -6.34 0.99 -1.42
N ALA A 59 -6.30 2.15 -0.76
CA ALA A 59 -5.19 3.09 -0.86
C ALA A 59 -3.85 2.46 -0.43
N LEU A 60 -3.83 1.73 0.69
CA LEU A 60 -2.64 1.02 1.18
C LEU A 60 -2.16 -0.06 0.20
N ALA A 61 -3.09 -0.84 -0.36
CA ALA A 61 -2.75 -1.87 -1.34
C ALA A 61 -2.17 -1.26 -2.63
N LEU A 62 -2.78 -0.19 -3.13
CA LEU A 62 -2.31 0.54 -4.30
C LEU A 62 -0.95 1.19 -4.06
N SER A 63 -0.70 1.70 -2.86
CA SER A 63 0.59 2.29 -2.49
C SER A 63 1.72 1.26 -2.60
N CYS A 64 1.51 0.03 -2.13
CA CYS A 64 2.47 -1.06 -2.37
C CYS A 64 2.70 -1.35 -3.86
N SER A 65 1.64 -1.35 -4.68
CA SER A 65 1.74 -1.55 -6.13
C SER A 65 2.54 -0.44 -6.81
N GLU A 66 2.36 0.81 -6.37
CA GLU A 66 3.09 1.98 -6.86
C GLU A 66 4.57 1.96 -6.42
N VAL A 67 4.85 1.53 -5.18
CA VAL A 67 6.23 1.27 -4.73
C VAL A 67 6.88 0.16 -5.56
N ASN A 68 6.16 -0.91 -5.86
CA ASN A 68 6.68 -1.99 -6.70
C ASN A 68 6.94 -1.51 -8.15
N ALA A 69 6.01 -0.76 -8.74
CA ALA A 69 6.13 -0.23 -10.10
C ALA A 69 7.25 0.83 -10.24
N SER A 70 7.56 1.53 -9.16
CA SER A 70 8.72 2.46 -9.07
C SER A 70 10.02 1.76 -8.66
N MET A 71 10.05 0.41 -8.66
CA MET A 71 11.20 -0.41 -8.27
C MET A 71 11.69 -0.15 -6.84
N GLY A 72 10.80 0.33 -5.97
CA GLY A 72 11.03 0.51 -4.56
C GLY A 72 11.01 -0.81 -3.78
N LYS A 73 11.48 -0.75 -2.53
CA LYS A 73 11.55 -1.92 -1.66
C LYS A 73 10.16 -2.33 -1.18
N ILE A 74 9.75 -3.56 -1.51
CA ILE A 74 8.51 -4.21 -1.06
C ILE A 74 8.81 -5.54 -0.37
N CYS A 75 7.79 -6.14 0.26
CA CYS A 75 7.81 -7.54 0.66
C CYS A 75 6.84 -8.33 -0.21
N ALA A 76 7.32 -9.40 -0.86
CA ALA A 76 6.45 -10.29 -1.64
C ALA A 76 5.42 -10.99 -0.73
N ALA A 77 4.18 -11.12 -1.21
CA ALA A 77 3.09 -11.75 -0.46
C ALA A 77 1.98 -12.32 -1.39
N PRO A 78 2.18 -13.47 -2.09
CA PRO A 78 3.41 -14.27 -2.17
C PRO A 78 4.38 -13.80 -3.25
N THR A 79 3.97 -12.94 -4.18
CA THR A 79 4.82 -12.38 -5.25
C THR A 79 4.92 -10.85 -5.11
N ALA A 80 5.80 -10.23 -5.89
CA ALA A 80 5.93 -8.77 -5.94
C ALA A 80 4.63 -8.09 -6.43
N GLY A 81 3.94 -8.70 -7.42
CA GLY A 81 2.68 -8.15 -7.95
C GLY A 81 1.52 -8.15 -6.93
N ALA A 82 1.52 -9.07 -5.97
CA ALA A 82 0.50 -9.17 -4.93
C ALA A 82 0.93 -8.56 -3.57
N CYS A 83 2.07 -7.85 -3.52
CA CYS A 83 2.71 -7.42 -2.27
C CYS A 83 1.84 -6.52 -1.37
N GLY A 84 0.80 -5.87 -1.92
CA GLY A 84 -0.06 -4.92 -1.20
C GLY A 84 -1.17 -5.52 -0.36
N ILE A 85 -1.63 -6.75 -0.66
CA ILE A 85 -2.89 -7.27 -0.09
C ILE A 85 -2.75 -7.56 1.41
N VAL A 86 -1.76 -8.35 1.79
CA VAL A 86 -1.50 -8.70 3.20
C VAL A 86 -1.22 -7.47 4.08
N PRO A 87 -0.30 -6.54 3.71
CA PRO A 87 -0.10 -5.32 4.49
C PRO A 87 -1.37 -4.50 4.68
N ALA A 88 -2.14 -4.31 3.61
CA ALA A 88 -3.32 -3.45 3.65
C ALA A 88 -4.36 -3.96 4.64
N VAL A 89 -4.62 -5.28 4.63
CA VAL A 89 -5.52 -5.91 5.59
C VAL A 89 -4.97 -5.75 7.01
N LEU A 90 -3.72 -6.16 7.26
CA LEU A 90 -3.13 -6.14 8.61
C LEU A 90 -3.09 -4.74 9.23
N ILE A 91 -2.83 -3.70 8.44
CA ILE A 91 -2.79 -2.30 8.93
C ILE A 91 -4.19 -1.77 9.25
N VAL A 92 -5.21 -2.20 8.51
CA VAL A 92 -6.60 -1.73 8.71
C VAL A 92 -7.29 -2.48 9.84
N VAL A 93 -6.98 -3.76 10.06
CA VAL A 93 -7.58 -4.56 11.15
C VAL A 93 -6.82 -4.50 12.46
N ARG A 94 -5.56 -4.00 12.47
CA ARG A 94 -4.83 -3.69 13.70
C ARG A 94 -5.43 -2.51 14.43
#